data_AF-A0A961HY72-F1
#
_entry.id   AF-A0A961HY72-F1
#
_cell.length_a   1.000
_cell.length_b   1.000
_cell.length_c   1.000
_cell.angle_alpha   90.00
_cell.angle_beta   90.00
_cell.angle_gamma   90.00
#
_symmetry.space_group_name_H-M   'P 1'
#
loop_
_entity.id
_entity.type
_entity.pdbx_description
1 polymer ?
#
loop_
_entity_poly.entity_id
_entity_poly.type
_entity_poly.pdbx_seq_one_letter_code
_entity_poly.pdbx_strand_id
1 'polypeptide(L)'
;MTKPRTGRPPLYTAEQVIEAIGIVEKNGEEPAGETVKKALCLHLGVSGGINAQSLDREVTLLLEQRERTRVERLVAALPGSSVTSATMFAQQLKVLLVEHLAQEYDDLTQTTGKKLHEKDEDIASQRDRIRALLLSEEELNERIAKLEGEKHGLEETVETQRVEISGLKDQIARLQADGDVRQQMLAVLRETLGNKAEDAA
;
A
#
# COMPACT_ATOMS: atom_id res chain seq x y z
N MET A 1 -0.62 11.27 50.73
CA MET A 1 -1.82 12.12 50.90
C MET A 1 -2.73 11.90 49.68
N THR A 2 -3.50 10.82 49.67
CA THR A 2 -4.42 10.47 48.57
C THR A 2 -5.77 11.14 48.78
N LYS A 3 -6.30 11.77 47.72
CA LYS A 3 -7.54 12.57 47.72
C LYS A 3 -8.76 11.76 48.22
N PRO A 4 -9.74 12.39 48.91
CA PRO A 4 -10.93 11.71 49.38
C PRO A 4 -11.83 11.34 48.20
N ARG A 5 -12.13 10.04 48.06
CA ARG A 5 -13.15 9.54 47.13
C ARG A 5 -14.51 10.08 47.56
N THR A 6 -15.14 10.89 46.72
CA THR A 6 -16.51 11.40 46.87
C THR A 6 -17.49 10.23 46.76
N GLY A 7 -17.80 9.62 47.90
CA GLY A 7 -18.76 8.53 48.04
C GLY A 7 -19.06 8.31 49.51
N ARG A 8 -20.23 7.72 49.82
CA ARG A 8 -20.59 7.33 51.18
C ARG A 8 -19.43 6.50 51.78
N PRO A 9 -18.96 6.81 53.00
CA PRO A 9 -17.82 6.11 53.59
C PRO A 9 -18.04 4.59 53.56
N PRO A 10 -17.03 3.80 53.19
CA PRO A 10 -17.13 2.35 53.28
C PRO A 10 -17.45 1.95 54.73
N LEU A 11 -18.27 0.91 54.87
CA LEU A 11 -18.74 0.42 56.17
C LEU A 11 -17.64 -0.30 56.97
N TYR A 12 -16.44 -0.43 56.38
CA TYR A 12 -15.26 -1.07 56.93
C TYR A 12 -14.08 -0.11 56.86
N THR A 13 -13.11 -0.31 57.75
CA THR A 13 -11.81 0.36 57.75
C THR A 13 -10.74 -0.53 57.12
N ALA A 14 -9.66 0.06 56.63
CA ALA A 14 -8.53 -0.70 56.06
C ALA A 14 -7.93 -1.68 57.09
N GLU A 15 -7.90 -1.34 58.37
CA GLU A 15 -7.43 -2.21 59.45
C GLU A 15 -8.32 -3.45 59.62
N GLN A 16 -9.65 -3.28 59.56
CA GLN A 16 -10.60 -4.39 59.59
C GLN A 16 -10.48 -5.29 58.35
N VAL A 17 -10.18 -4.72 57.18
CA VAL A 17 -9.95 -5.52 55.96
C VAL A 17 -8.66 -6.34 56.10
N ILE A 18 -7.59 -5.77 56.64
CA ILE A 18 -6.34 -6.50 56.92
C ILE A 18 -6.57 -7.62 57.93
N GLU A 19 -7.31 -7.36 59.00
CA GLU A 19 -7.65 -8.36 60.01
C GLU A 19 -8.51 -9.49 59.42
N ALA A 20 -9.51 -9.14 58.60
CA ALA A 20 -10.32 -10.11 57.88
C ALA A 20 -9.51 -10.95 56.88
N ILE A 21 -8.58 -10.35 56.13
CA ILE A 21 -7.64 -11.07 55.27
C ILE A 21 -6.85 -12.09 56.10
N GLY A 22 -6.34 -11.69 57.27
CA GLY A 22 -5.61 -12.58 58.17
C GLY A 22 -6.47 -13.73 58.73
N ILE A 23 -7.77 -13.52 58.94
CA ILE A 23 -8.71 -14.57 59.36
C ILE A 23 -8.96 -15.56 58.22
N VAL A 24 -9.18 -15.06 57.00
CA VAL A 24 -9.38 -15.87 55.79
C VAL A 24 -8.15 -16.75 55.51
N GLU A 25 -6.95 -16.16 55.59
CA GLU A 25 -5.68 -16.89 55.43
C GLU A 25 -5.47 -17.97 56.50
N LYS A 26 -5.80 -17.69 57.77
CA LYS A 26 -5.71 -18.69 58.87
C LYS A 26 -6.66 -19.86 58.67
N ASN A 27 -7.77 -19.64 58.00
CA ASN A 27 -8.73 -20.68 57.66
C ASN A 27 -8.33 -21.47 56.39
N GLY A 28 -7.21 -21.10 55.74
CA GLY A 28 -6.72 -21.75 54.52
C GLY A 28 -7.48 -21.35 53.25
N GLU A 29 -8.28 -20.29 53.30
CA GLU A 29 -9.02 -19.76 52.17
C GLU A 29 -8.24 -18.64 51.46
N GLU A 30 -8.52 -18.42 50.17
CA GLU A 30 -7.92 -17.32 49.42
C GLU A 30 -8.61 -15.99 49.78
N PRO A 31 -7.85 -14.95 50.17
CA PRO A 31 -8.41 -13.64 50.49
C PRO A 31 -8.90 -12.93 49.22
N ALA A 32 -10.20 -13.05 48.97
CA ALA A 32 -10.93 -12.42 47.87
C ALA A 32 -12.14 -11.64 48.42
N GLY A 33 -12.73 -10.75 47.61
CA GLY A 33 -13.79 -9.86 48.06
C GLY A 33 -14.96 -10.55 48.78
N GLU A 34 -15.36 -11.76 48.37
CA GLU A 34 -16.45 -12.52 49.01
C GLU A 34 -16.02 -13.24 50.30
N THR A 35 -14.82 -13.83 50.34
CA THR A 35 -14.31 -14.52 51.54
C THR A 35 -13.96 -13.53 52.64
N VAL A 36 -13.35 -12.40 52.28
CA VAL A 36 -13.07 -11.29 53.19
C VAL A 36 -14.36 -10.61 53.65
N LYS A 37 -15.37 -10.47 52.79
CA LYS A 37 -16.69 -9.98 53.20
C LYS A 37 -17.33 -10.88 54.24
N LYS A 38 -17.30 -12.21 54.06
CA LYS A 38 -17.80 -13.18 55.04
C LYS A 38 -17.05 -13.05 56.37
N ALA A 39 -15.72 -12.94 56.34
CA ALA A 39 -14.92 -12.76 57.55
C ALA A 39 -15.21 -11.43 58.27
N LEU A 40 -15.38 -10.32 57.53
CA LEU A 40 -15.78 -9.02 58.08
C LEU A 40 -17.15 -9.07 58.78
N CYS A 41 -18.12 -9.76 58.18
CA CYS A 41 -19.47 -9.86 58.73
C CYS A 41 -19.54 -10.81 59.94
N LEU A 42 -18.87 -11.96 59.87
CA LEU A 42 -18.96 -13.03 60.88
C LEU A 42 -18.06 -12.77 62.08
N HIS A 43 -16.86 -12.24 61.88
CA HIS A 43 -15.85 -12.12 62.94
C HIS A 43 -15.64 -10.69 63.43
N LEU A 44 -15.91 -9.68 62.59
CA LEU A 44 -15.63 -8.27 62.91
C LEU A 44 -16.89 -7.41 63.02
N GLY A 45 -18.09 -8.01 62.93
CA GLY A 45 -19.37 -7.34 63.18
C GLY A 45 -19.72 -6.25 62.17
N VAL A 46 -19.07 -6.22 60.99
CA VAL A 46 -19.34 -5.21 59.97
C VAL A 46 -20.65 -5.52 59.24
N SER A 47 -21.45 -4.49 58.91
CA SER A 47 -22.76 -4.71 58.28
C SER A 47 -22.63 -5.40 56.91
N GLY A 48 -23.52 -6.36 56.61
CA GLY A 48 -23.49 -7.18 55.40
C GLY A 48 -23.73 -6.46 54.07
N GLY A 49 -24.06 -5.17 54.09
CA GLY A 49 -24.30 -4.33 52.91
C GLY A 49 -23.04 -3.97 52.10
N ILE A 50 -21.91 -4.66 52.30
CA ILE A 50 -20.66 -4.43 51.58
C ILE A 50 -20.77 -4.96 50.15
N ASN A 51 -20.38 -4.13 49.17
CA ASN A 51 -20.19 -4.56 47.79
C ASN A 51 -18.88 -5.36 47.68
N ALA A 52 -18.99 -6.66 47.37
CA ALA A 52 -17.85 -7.56 47.25
C ALA A 52 -16.86 -7.14 46.16
N GLN A 53 -17.30 -6.56 45.04
CA GLN A 53 -16.39 -6.09 43.98
C GLN A 53 -15.57 -4.87 44.40
N SER A 54 -16.14 -4.00 45.25
CA SER A 54 -15.40 -2.84 45.76
C SER A 54 -14.40 -3.26 46.83
N LEU A 55 -14.78 -4.23 47.66
CA LEU A 55 -13.91 -4.84 48.66
C LEU A 55 -12.78 -5.64 48.01
N ASP A 56 -13.05 -6.36 46.92
CA ASP A 56 -12.05 -7.15 46.19
C ASP A 56 -10.88 -6.29 45.72
N ARG A 57 -11.16 -5.12 45.13
CA ARG A 57 -10.12 -4.15 44.73
C ARG A 57 -9.28 -3.67 45.91
N GLU A 58 -9.91 -3.46 47.08
CA GLU A 58 -9.22 -3.01 48.27
C GLU A 58 -8.36 -4.14 48.88
N VAL A 59 -8.86 -5.37 48.85
CA VAL A 59 -8.11 -6.58 49.22
C VAL A 59 -6.89 -6.76 48.31
N THR A 60 -7.03 -6.67 46.99
CA THR A 60 -5.90 -6.77 46.04
C THR A 60 -4.83 -5.71 46.32
N LEU A 61 -5.24 -4.45 46.50
CA LEU A 61 -4.30 -3.36 46.80
C LEU A 61 -3.55 -3.59 48.11
N LEU A 62 -4.23 -4.05 49.16
CA LEU A 62 -3.63 -4.31 50.46
C LEU A 62 -2.68 -5.52 50.42
N LEU A 63 -3.02 -6.56 49.65
CA LEU A 63 -2.14 -7.71 49.42
C LEU A 63 -0.88 -7.31 48.64
N GLU A 64 -1.02 -6.52 47.57
CA GLU A 64 0.12 -5.98 46.83
C GLU A 64 1.02 -5.11 47.72
N GLN A 65 0.43 -4.27 48.56
CA GLN A 65 1.18 -3.41 49.48
C GLN A 65 1.90 -4.22 50.58
N ARG A 66 1.24 -5.25 51.12
CA ARG A 66 1.84 -6.20 52.07
C ARG A 66 3.02 -6.93 51.43
N GLU A 67 2.87 -7.38 50.18
CA GLU A 67 3.92 -8.07 49.44
C GLU A 67 5.10 -7.16 49.13
N ARG A 68 4.85 -5.91 48.69
CA ARG A 68 5.92 -4.91 48.51
C ARG A 68 6.68 -4.67 49.80
N THR A 69 5.96 -4.46 50.91
CA THR A 69 6.59 -4.25 52.24
C THR A 69 7.39 -5.48 52.67
N ARG A 70 6.90 -6.70 52.36
CA ARG A 70 7.61 -7.96 52.62
C ARG A 70 8.91 -8.01 51.82
N VAL A 71 8.85 -7.75 50.53
CA VAL A 71 10.03 -7.71 49.64
C VAL A 71 11.03 -6.65 50.11
N GLU A 72 10.58 -5.43 50.43
CA GLU A 72 11.44 -4.37 50.94
C GLU A 72 12.16 -4.78 52.23
N ARG A 73 11.45 -5.42 53.17
CA ARG A 73 12.06 -5.96 54.39
C ARG A 73 13.08 -7.05 54.11
N LEU A 74 12.77 -7.96 53.18
CA LEU A 74 13.69 -9.03 52.78
C LEU A 74 14.94 -8.45 52.11
N VAL A 75 14.78 -7.45 51.24
CA VAL A 75 15.89 -6.74 50.59
C VAL A 75 16.73 -5.99 51.62
N ALA A 76 16.11 -5.31 52.59
CA ALA A 76 16.82 -4.63 53.67
C ALA A 76 17.55 -5.60 54.62
N ALA A 77 17.06 -6.84 54.73
CA ALA A 77 17.70 -7.91 55.50
C ALA A 77 18.86 -8.59 54.76
N LEU A 78 19.05 -8.33 53.46
CA LEU A 78 20.17 -8.89 52.71
C LEU A 78 21.51 -8.30 53.20
N PRO A 79 22.58 -9.10 53.24
CA PRO A 79 23.92 -8.58 53.47
C PRO A 79 24.30 -7.53 52.42
N GLY A 80 24.99 -6.47 52.85
CA GLY A 80 25.45 -5.41 51.95
C GLY A 80 26.32 -5.91 50.79
N SER A 81 27.06 -7.02 50.99
CA SER A 81 27.83 -7.70 49.94
C SER A 81 26.97 -8.28 48.82
N SER A 82 25.79 -8.83 49.16
CA SER A 82 24.83 -9.38 48.20
C SER A 82 24.17 -8.27 47.40
N VAL A 83 23.76 -7.18 48.07
CA VAL A 83 23.16 -6.00 47.40
C VAL A 83 24.16 -5.34 46.45
N THR A 84 25.41 -5.19 46.88
CA THR A 84 26.49 -4.63 46.05
C THR A 84 26.74 -5.51 44.83
N SER A 85 26.84 -6.83 45.02
CA SER A 85 27.01 -7.79 43.92
C SER A 85 25.86 -7.73 42.92
N ALA A 86 24.61 -7.71 43.38
CA ALA A 86 23.44 -7.60 42.52
C ALA A 86 23.43 -6.29 41.72
N THR A 87 23.83 -5.18 42.36
CA THR A 87 23.91 -3.87 41.70
C THR A 87 24.99 -3.86 40.61
N MET A 88 26.16 -4.44 40.89
CA MET A 88 27.25 -4.58 39.91
C MET A 88 26.82 -5.45 38.72
N PHE A 89 26.14 -6.58 38.97
CA PHE A 89 25.58 -7.41 37.92
C PHE A 89 24.54 -6.67 37.08
N ALA A 90 23.61 -5.96 37.72
CA ALA A 90 22.60 -5.16 37.01
C ALA A 90 23.24 -4.07 36.14
N GLN A 91 24.30 -3.43 36.63
CA GLN A 91 25.07 -2.45 35.88
C GLN A 91 25.75 -3.07 34.65
N GLN A 92 26.41 -4.23 34.81
CA GLN A 92 27.05 -4.95 33.70
C GLN A 92 26.04 -5.39 32.65
N LEU A 93 24.92 -5.97 33.09
CA LEU A 93 23.85 -6.41 32.20
C LEU A 93 23.24 -5.22 31.44
N LYS A 94 23.06 -4.08 32.11
CA LYS A 94 22.60 -2.85 31.45
C LYS A 94 23.56 -2.42 30.35
N VAL A 95 24.86 -2.41 30.61
CA VAL A 95 25.87 -2.02 29.60
C VAL A 95 25.81 -2.98 28.41
N LEU A 96 25.84 -4.29 28.64
CA LEU A 96 25.78 -5.29 27.57
C LEU A 96 24.49 -5.18 26.74
N LEU A 97 23.35 -4.95 27.39
CA LEU A 97 22.08 -4.78 26.70
C LEU A 97 22.08 -3.52 25.82
N VAL A 98 22.61 -2.41 26.33
CA VAL A 98 22.69 -1.15 25.57
C VAL A 98 23.65 -1.29 24.40
N GLU A 99 24.80 -1.92 24.58
CA GLU A 99 25.76 -2.19 23.51
C GLU A 99 25.14 -3.06 22.41
N HIS A 100 24.46 -4.14 22.78
CA HIS A 100 23.79 -5.01 21.81
C HIS A 100 22.68 -4.28 21.04
N LEU A 101 21.83 -3.51 21.74
CA LEU A 101 20.79 -2.72 21.08
C LEU A 101 21.37 -1.64 20.16
N ALA A 102 22.50 -1.04 20.52
CA ALA A 102 23.19 -0.07 19.69
C ALA A 102 23.75 -0.72 18.41
N GLN A 103 24.31 -1.93 18.51
CA GLN A 103 24.79 -2.69 17.35
C GLN A 103 23.65 -3.06 16.40
N GLU A 104 22.55 -3.62 16.93
CA GLU A 104 21.37 -3.96 16.12
C GLU A 104 20.76 -2.73 15.45
N TYR A 105 20.75 -1.59 16.15
CA TYR A 105 20.31 -0.33 15.57
C TYR A 105 21.23 0.14 14.44
N ASP A 106 22.56 0.10 14.64
CA ASP A 106 23.53 0.49 13.62
C ASP A 106 23.39 -0.40 12.37
N ASP A 107 23.34 -1.73 12.54
CA ASP A 107 23.14 -2.68 11.46
C ASP A 107 21.82 -2.43 10.71
N LEU A 108 20.74 -2.14 11.43
CA LEU A 108 19.46 -1.80 10.82
C LEU A 108 19.55 -0.49 10.03
N THR A 109 20.20 0.56 10.57
CA THR A 109 20.37 1.83 9.85
C THR A 109 21.25 1.67 8.61
N GLN A 110 22.31 0.87 8.66
CA GLN A 110 23.17 0.60 7.51
C GLN A 110 22.42 -0.19 6.42
N THR A 111 21.69 -1.25 6.81
CA THR A 111 20.95 -2.07 5.85
C THR A 111 19.79 -1.32 5.22
N THR A 112 19.06 -0.51 5.99
CA THR A 112 17.99 0.35 5.46
C THR A 112 18.55 1.46 4.57
N GLY A 113 19.67 2.08 4.94
CA GLY A 113 20.36 3.08 4.12
C GLY A 113 20.81 2.52 2.77
N LYS A 114 21.40 1.32 2.75
CA LYS A 114 21.79 0.65 1.49
C LYS A 114 20.58 0.36 0.59
N LYS A 115 19.51 -0.22 1.16
CA LYS A 115 18.28 -0.50 0.41
C LYS A 115 17.62 0.77 -0.13
N LEU A 116 17.65 1.86 0.63
CA LEU A 116 17.12 3.14 0.17
C LEU A 116 17.92 3.65 -1.03
N HIS A 117 19.25 3.58 -0.95
CA HIS A 117 20.13 4.01 -2.03
C HIS A 117 19.91 3.19 -3.32
N GLU A 118 19.85 1.86 -3.21
CA GLU A 118 19.53 0.97 -4.33
C GLU A 118 18.18 1.34 -4.97
N LYS A 119 17.17 1.68 -4.16
CA LYS A 119 15.85 2.09 -4.66
C LYS A 119 15.89 3.45 -5.34
N ASP A 120 16.68 4.40 -4.82
CA ASP A 120 16.86 5.70 -5.45
C ASP A 120 17.56 5.58 -6.81
N GLU A 121 18.56 4.71 -6.92
CA GLU A 121 19.23 4.38 -8.19
C GLU A 121 18.26 3.71 -9.18
N ASP A 122 17.48 2.73 -8.74
CA ASP A 122 16.43 2.07 -9.54
C ASP A 122 15.43 3.11 -10.09
N ILE A 123 14.94 4.01 -9.23
CA ILE A 123 13.98 5.06 -9.60
C ILE A 123 14.60 6.03 -10.60
N ALA A 124 15.86 6.44 -10.40
CA ALA A 124 16.56 7.30 -11.33
C ALA A 124 16.69 6.65 -12.72
N SER A 125 17.12 5.39 -12.76
CA SER A 125 17.23 4.59 -13.98
C SER A 125 15.89 4.44 -14.71
N GLN A 126 14.81 4.15 -13.97
CA GLN A 126 13.47 4.06 -14.54
C GLN A 126 12.99 5.40 -15.11
N ARG A 127 13.26 6.52 -14.43
CA ARG A 127 12.90 7.86 -14.94
C ARG A 127 13.61 8.17 -16.25
N ASP A 128 14.89 7.83 -16.37
CA ASP A 128 15.64 8.04 -17.60
C ASP A 128 15.13 7.15 -18.74
N ARG A 129 14.77 5.89 -18.43
CA ARG A 129 14.15 4.99 -19.41
C ARG A 129 12.79 5.50 -19.89
N ILE A 130 11.96 6.03 -18.99
CA ILE A 130 10.67 6.63 -19.34
C ILE A 130 10.88 7.83 -20.25
N ARG A 131 11.83 8.73 -19.95
CA ARG A 131 12.16 9.87 -20.81
C ARG A 131 12.60 9.43 -22.20
N ALA A 132 13.46 8.42 -22.29
CA ALA A 132 13.91 7.88 -23.57
C ALA A 132 12.76 7.29 -24.39
N LEU A 133 11.83 6.58 -23.74
CA LEU A 133 10.64 6.02 -24.39
C LEU A 133 9.69 7.12 -24.89
N LEU A 134 9.48 8.18 -24.10
CA LEU A 134 8.65 9.31 -24.51
C LEU A 134 9.23 10.02 -25.74
N LEU A 135 10.55 10.26 -25.79
CA LEU A 135 11.20 10.83 -26.96
C LEU A 135 11.05 9.91 -28.18
N SER A 136 11.23 8.60 -28.01
CA SER A 136 11.02 7.63 -29.09
C SER A 136 9.57 7.60 -29.57
N GLU A 137 8.59 7.79 -28.69
CA GLU A 137 7.18 7.85 -29.04
C GLU A 137 6.86 9.12 -29.85
N GLU A 138 7.40 10.27 -29.45
CA GLU A 138 7.30 11.52 -30.19
C GLU A 138 7.89 11.38 -31.61
N GLU A 139 9.09 10.83 -31.74
CA GLU A 139 9.74 10.58 -33.04
C GLU A 139 8.92 9.66 -33.95
N LEU A 140 8.34 8.59 -33.38
CA LEU A 140 7.48 7.68 -34.12
C LEU A 140 6.18 8.35 -34.57
N ASN A 141 5.57 9.17 -33.71
CA ASN A 141 4.36 9.92 -34.05
C ASN A 141 4.61 10.93 -35.17
N GLU A 142 5.74 11.65 -35.15
CA GLU A 142 6.14 12.51 -36.25
C GLU A 142 6.34 11.74 -37.56
N ARG A 143 6.94 10.55 -37.48
CA ARG A 143 7.16 9.70 -38.65
C ARG A 143 5.84 9.17 -39.22
N ILE A 144 4.89 8.79 -38.37
CA ILE A 144 3.54 8.39 -38.78
C ILE A 144 2.86 9.55 -39.51
N ALA A 145 2.85 10.75 -38.93
CA ALA A 145 2.23 11.92 -39.55
C ALA A 145 2.83 12.24 -40.93
N LYS A 146 4.16 12.12 -41.09
CA LYS A 146 4.83 12.28 -42.38
C LYS A 146 4.37 11.24 -43.40
N LEU A 147 4.35 9.97 -43.01
CA LEU A 147 3.92 8.86 -43.88
C LEU A 147 2.44 8.98 -44.27
N GLU A 148 1.58 9.42 -43.36
CA GLU A 148 0.17 9.69 -43.66
C GLU A 148 0.00 10.82 -44.67
N GLY A 149 0.80 11.89 -44.55
CA GLY A 149 0.84 12.97 -45.52
C GLY A 149 1.31 12.51 -46.91
N GLU A 150 2.40 11.72 -46.97
CA GLU A 150 2.90 11.13 -48.21
C GLU A 150 1.87 10.21 -48.87
N LYS A 151 1.21 9.36 -48.07
CA LYS A 151 0.14 8.48 -48.53
C LYS A 151 -1.00 9.29 -49.14
N HIS A 152 -1.44 10.36 -48.48
CA HIS A 152 -2.52 11.19 -48.99
C HIS A 152 -2.17 11.87 -50.33
N GLY A 153 -0.94 12.39 -50.47
CA GLY A 153 -0.47 12.97 -51.74
C GLY A 153 -0.36 11.94 -52.87
N LEU A 154 0.04 10.70 -52.56
CA LEU A 154 0.04 9.61 -53.52
C LEU A 154 -1.38 9.20 -53.93
N GLU A 155 -2.33 9.16 -52.99
CA GLU A 155 -3.74 8.89 -53.29
C GLU A 155 -4.34 9.94 -54.23
N GLU A 156 -4.05 11.22 -54.02
CA GLU A 156 -4.46 12.31 -54.91
C GLU A 156 -3.83 12.18 -56.30
N THR A 157 -2.55 11.82 -56.37
CA THR A 157 -1.85 11.58 -57.65
C THR A 157 -2.46 10.40 -58.41
N VAL A 158 -2.82 9.32 -57.72
CA VAL A 158 -3.49 8.17 -58.34
C VAL A 158 -4.85 8.56 -58.88
N GLU A 159 -5.61 9.37 -58.16
CA GLU A 159 -6.95 9.78 -58.60
C GLU A 159 -6.88 10.73 -59.81
N THR A 160 -5.95 11.69 -59.83
CA THR A 160 -5.74 12.56 -60.99
C THR A 160 -5.33 11.75 -62.23
N GLN A 161 -4.39 10.81 -62.08
CA GLN A 161 -3.99 9.91 -63.17
C GLN A 161 -5.16 9.03 -63.66
N ARG A 162 -6.04 8.56 -62.77
CA ARG A 162 -7.24 7.81 -63.16
C ARG A 162 -8.18 8.64 -64.03
N VAL A 163 -8.41 9.90 -63.65
CA VAL A 163 -9.23 10.83 -64.44
C VAL A 163 -8.60 11.08 -65.82
N GLU A 164 -7.29 11.34 -65.88
CA GLU A 164 -6.56 11.51 -67.14
C GLU A 164 -6.65 10.27 -68.04
N ILE A 165 -6.43 9.08 -67.48
CA ILE A 165 -6.54 7.81 -68.21
C ILE A 165 -7.97 7.62 -68.76
N SER A 166 -9.00 7.94 -67.98
CA SER A 166 -10.38 7.87 -68.45
C SER A 166 -10.63 8.83 -69.62
N GLY A 167 -10.15 10.08 -69.51
CA GLY A 167 -10.25 11.06 -70.59
C GLY A 167 -9.53 10.62 -71.87
N LEU A 168 -8.33 10.04 -71.74
CA LEU A 168 -7.59 9.50 -72.87
C LEU A 168 -8.31 8.31 -73.51
N LYS A 169 -8.91 7.42 -72.71
CA LYS A 169 -9.72 6.31 -73.23
C LYS A 169 -10.92 6.82 -74.05
N ASP A 170 -11.61 7.86 -73.58
CA ASP A 170 -12.72 8.46 -74.32
C ASP A 170 -12.26 9.10 -75.63
N GLN A 171 -11.11 9.77 -75.64
CA GLN A 171 -10.52 10.33 -76.86
C GLN A 171 -10.14 9.24 -77.87
N ILE A 172 -9.53 8.14 -77.41
CA ILE A 172 -9.20 6.99 -78.27
C ILE A 172 -10.48 6.42 -78.89
N ALA A 173 -11.55 6.24 -78.11
CA ALA A 173 -12.82 5.73 -78.61
C ALA A 173 -13.43 6.64 -79.69
N ARG A 174 -13.37 7.97 -79.50
CA ARG A 174 -13.82 8.94 -80.51
C ARG A 174 -13.00 8.88 -81.79
N LEU A 175 -11.67 8.83 -81.67
CA LEU A 175 -10.77 8.73 -82.84
C LEU A 175 -10.95 7.42 -83.61
N GLN A 176 -11.21 6.31 -82.90
CA GLN A 176 -11.54 5.03 -83.53
C GLN A 176 -12.86 5.13 -84.31
N ALA A 177 -13.91 5.69 -83.72
CA ALA A 177 -15.18 5.90 -84.41
C ALA A 177 -15.04 6.79 -85.66
N ASP A 178 -14.29 7.89 -85.57
CA ASP A 178 -13.98 8.76 -86.72
C ASP A 178 -13.20 8.01 -87.81
N GLY A 179 -12.25 7.15 -87.40
CA GLY A 179 -11.50 6.27 -88.29
C GLY A 179 -12.41 5.29 -89.04
N ASP A 180 -13.34 4.65 -88.33
CA ASP A 180 -14.31 3.72 -88.89
C ASP A 180 -15.22 4.41 -89.91
N VAL A 181 -15.72 5.62 -89.59
CA VAL A 181 -16.52 6.43 -90.53
C VAL A 181 -15.73 6.75 -91.80
N ARG A 182 -14.46 7.15 -91.68
CA ARG A 182 -13.61 7.41 -92.85
C ARG A 182 -13.37 6.15 -93.69
N GLN A 183 -13.17 4.99 -93.05
CA GLN A 183 -13.03 3.72 -93.77
C GLN A 183 -14.32 3.35 -94.52
N GLN A 184 -15.49 3.53 -93.90
CA GLN A 184 -16.78 3.32 -94.54
C GLN A 184 -16.96 4.27 -95.75
N MET A 185 -16.62 5.55 -95.62
CA MET A 185 -16.68 6.50 -96.74
C MET A 185 -15.76 6.10 -97.90
N LEU A 186 -14.54 5.66 -97.61
CA LEU A 186 -13.62 5.16 -98.65
C LEU A 186 -14.14 3.90 -99.34
N ALA A 187 -14.80 3.00 -98.60
CA ALA A 187 -15.43 1.82 -99.17
C ALA A 187 -16.57 2.22 -100.14
N VAL A 188 -17.46 3.13 -99.74
CA VAL A 188 -18.54 3.66 -100.60
C VAL A 188 -17.97 4.38 -101.83
N LEU A 189 -16.91 5.18 -101.68
CA LEU A 189 -16.24 5.83 -102.81
C LEU A 189 -15.63 4.80 -103.78
N ARG A 190 -15.03 3.73 -103.29
CA ARG A 190 -14.53 2.64 -104.15
C ARG A 190 -15.66 1.93 -104.88
N GLU A 191 -16.77 1.64 -104.21
CA GLU A 191 -17.95 0.99 -104.82
C GLU A 191 -18.57 1.89 -105.90
N THR A 192 -18.78 3.17 -105.61
CA THR A 192 -19.35 4.12 -106.58
C THR A 192 -18.44 4.40 -107.77
N LEU A 193 -17.11 4.40 -107.59
CA LEU A 193 -16.16 4.49 -108.70
C LEU A 193 -16.06 3.18 -109.48
N GLY A 194 -16.17 2.02 -108.82
CA GLY A 194 -16.24 0.71 -109.47
C GLY A 194 -17.48 0.57 -110.34
N ASN A 195 -18.66 0.92 -109.83
CA ASN A 195 -19.91 0.87 -110.59
C ASN A 195 -19.92 1.83 -111.79
N LYS A 196 -19.30 3.02 -111.67
CA LYS A 196 -19.12 3.94 -112.80
C LYS A 196 -18.15 3.43 -113.87
N ALA A 197 -17.23 2.54 -113.52
CA ALA A 197 -16.33 1.90 -114.49
C ALA A 197 -17.00 0.73 -115.22
N GLU A 198 -17.98 0.06 -114.59
CA GLU A 198 -18.82 -0.97 -115.24
C GLU A 198 -19.94 -0.37 -116.12
N ASP A 199 -20.52 0.78 -115.75
CA ASP A 199 -21.52 1.49 -116.59
C ASP A 199 -20.92 2.18 -117.83
N ALA A 200 -19.58 2.26 -117.92
CA ALA A 200 -18.86 2.89 -119.04
C ALA A 200 -18.16 1.89 -119.98
N ALA A 201 -18.35 0.58 -119.77
CA ALA A 201 -17.84 -0.53 -120.59
C ALA A 201 -18.99 -1.20 -121.35
#